data_AF-A0A7C7JXY2-F1
#
_entry.id   AF-A0A7C7JXY2-F1
#
_cell.length_a   1.000
_cell.length_b   1.000
_cell.length_c   1.000
_cell.angle_alpha   90.00
_cell.angle_beta   90.00
_cell.angle_gamma   90.00
#
_symmetry.space_group_name_H-M   'P 1'
#
loop_
_entity.id
_entity.type
_entity.pdbx_description
1 polymer ?
#
loop_
_entity_poly.entity_id
_entity_poly.type
_entity_poly.pdbx_seq_one_letter_code
_entity_poly.pdbx_strand_id
1 'polypeptide(L)'
;MDKFLFLLGEGLKNLWRHKLTVFTAVFSVFLSLSTIGVLFIAEQNTHKLIEYMRTKYKIEIFFKGTVTNEQAIQYVQKIRMIPGVYTTTLIT
;
A
#
# COMPACT_ATOMS: atom_id res chain seq x y z
N MET A 1 -32.23 -8.87 40.62
CA MET A 1 -31.56 -8.59 39.33
C MET A 1 -30.45 -7.61 39.62
N ASP A 2 -29.19 -7.96 39.34
CA ASP A 2 -28.06 -7.08 39.62
C ASP A 2 -28.25 -5.74 38.89
N LYS A 3 -28.11 -4.64 39.62
CA LYS A 3 -28.31 -3.25 39.14
C LYS A 3 -27.58 -3.00 37.82
N PHE A 4 -26.43 -3.65 37.61
CA PHE A 4 -25.66 -3.62 36.38
C PHE A 4 -26.42 -4.17 35.16
N LEU A 5 -27.02 -5.36 35.28
CA LEU A 5 -27.80 -5.98 34.20
C LEU A 5 -29.05 -5.15 33.86
N PHE A 6 -29.67 -4.55 34.87
CA PHE A 6 -30.78 -3.62 34.66
C PHE A 6 -30.36 -2.39 33.84
N LEU A 7 -29.23 -1.76 34.19
CA LEU A 7 -28.71 -0.60 33.47
C LEU A 7 -28.28 -0.94 32.03
N LEU A 8 -27.71 -2.13 31.80
CA LEU A 8 -27.43 -2.61 30.45
C LEU A 8 -28.72 -2.78 29.63
N GLY A 9 -29.75 -3.38 30.23
CA GLY A 9 -31.06 -3.54 29.58
C GLY A 9 -31.71 -2.20 29.21
N GLU A 10 -31.68 -1.22 30.11
CA GLU A 10 -32.16 0.14 29.81
C GLU A 10 -31.31 0.85 28.76
N GLY A 11 -29.99 0.66 28.78
CA GLY A 11 -29.09 1.15 27.74
C GLY A 11 -29.46 0.64 26.34
N LEU A 12 -29.69 -0.68 26.20
CA LEU A 12 -30.11 -1.28 24.93
C LEU A 12 -31.46 -0.77 24.44
N LYS A 13 -32.46 -0.64 25.34
CA LYS A 13 -33.75 -0.04 25.00
C LYS A 13 -33.59 1.41 24.54
N ASN A 14 -32.71 2.17 25.18
CA ASN A 14 -32.44 3.55 24.81
C ASN A 14 -31.80 3.66 23.42
N LEU A 15 -30.88 2.75 23.08
CA LEU A 15 -30.32 2.66 21.72
C LEU A 15 -31.40 2.37 20.68
N TRP A 16 -32.34 1.48 21.00
CA TRP A 16 -33.49 1.18 20.14
C TRP A 16 -34.44 2.38 19.96
N ARG A 17 -34.61 3.21 21.00
CA ARG A 17 -35.45 4.40 20.95
C ARG A 17 -34.84 5.51 20.08
N HIS A 18 -33.52 5.66 20.09
CA HIS A 18 -32.80 6.74 19.40
C HIS A 18 -32.02 6.26 18.17
N LYS A 19 -32.69 5.52 17.29
CA LYS A 19 -32.07 4.80 16.15
C LYS A 19 -31.19 5.69 15.26
N LEU A 20 -31.64 6.91 14.94
CA LEU A 20 -30.92 7.82 14.05
C LEU A 20 -29.58 8.28 14.67
N THR A 21 -29.61 8.72 15.92
CA THR A 21 -28.41 9.18 16.65
C THR A 21 -27.42 8.05 16.87
N VAL A 22 -27.92 6.85 17.16
CA VAL A 22 -27.07 5.65 17.28
C VAL A 22 -26.45 5.29 15.95
N PHE A 23 -27.23 5.34 14.86
CA PHE A 23 -26.72 5.08 13.52
C PHE A 23 -25.59 6.05 13.15
N THR A 24 -25.76 7.36 13.36
CA THR A 24 -24.71 8.33 13.02
C THR A 24 -23.45 8.14 13.86
N ALA A 25 -23.58 7.81 15.15
CA ALA A 25 -22.44 7.51 16.02
C ALA A 25 -21.69 6.25 15.56
N VAL A 26 -22.40 5.15 15.31
CA VAL A 26 -21.80 3.90 14.82
C VAL A 26 -21.18 4.10 13.45
N PHE A 27 -21.86 4.82 12.55
CA PHE A 27 -21.36 5.11 11.21
C PHE A 27 -20.10 5.98 11.24
N SER A 28 -20.02 6.95 12.15
CA SER A 28 -18.82 7.78 12.34
C SER A 28 -17.62 6.96 12.83
N VAL A 29 -17.83 6.07 13.81
CA VAL A 29 -16.78 5.15 14.28
C VAL A 29 -16.35 4.20 13.16
N PHE A 30 -17.31 3.63 12.44
CA PHE A 30 -17.06 2.79 11.28
C PHE A 30 -16.22 3.52 10.23
N LEU A 31 -16.60 4.74 9.86
CA LEU A 31 -15.88 5.53 8.86
C LEU A 31 -14.44 5.81 9.33
N SER A 32 -14.27 6.19 10.59
CA SER A 32 -12.95 6.47 11.18
C SER A 32 -12.03 5.25 11.10
N LEU A 33 -12.52 4.08 11.53
CA LEU A 33 -11.76 2.83 11.49
C LEU A 33 -11.51 2.37 10.05
N SER A 34 -12.50 2.52 9.17
CA SER A 34 -12.36 2.18 7.75
C SER A 34 -11.31 3.04 7.07
N THR A 35 -11.31 4.35 7.31
CA THR A 35 -10.28 5.26 6.80
C THR A 35 -8.89 4.87 7.28
N ILE A 36 -8.73 4.59 8.58
CA ILE A 36 -7.45 4.13 9.12
C ILE A 36 -7.01 2.82 8.46
N GLY A 37 -7.93 1.85 8.32
CA GLY A 37 -7.64 0.56 7.68
C GLY A 37 -7.22 0.70 6.21
N VAL A 38 -7.90 1.54 5.43
CA VAL A 38 -7.54 1.82 4.03
C VAL A 38 -6.16 2.45 3.94
N LEU A 39 -5.87 3.44 4.78
CA LEU A 39 -4.56 4.10 4.80
C LEU A 39 -3.43 3.13 5.16
N PHE A 40 -3.66 2.26 6.14
CA PHE A 40 -2.69 1.24 6.55
C PHE A 40 -2.40 0.23 5.44
N ILE A 41 -3.43 -0.23 4.72
CA ILE A 41 -3.26 -1.11 3.55
C ILE A 41 -2.51 -0.37 2.44
N ALA A 42 -2.85 0.89 2.18
CA ALA A 42 -2.19 1.70 1.16
C ALA A 42 -0.70 1.90 1.48
N GLU A 43 -0.35 2.18 2.74
CA GLU A 43 1.01 2.29 3.23
C GLU A 43 1.81 1.02 2.91
N GLN A 44 1.33 -0.15 3.34
CA GLN A 44 2.00 -1.43 3.12
C GLN A 44 2.17 -1.78 1.63
N ASN A 45 1.25 -1.30 0.78
CA ASN A 45 1.28 -1.58 -0.65
C ASN A 45 1.94 -0.48 -1.48
N THR A 46 2.43 0.60 -0.85
CA THR A 46 3.06 1.74 -1.57
C THR A 46 4.26 1.30 -2.40
N HIS A 47 4.99 0.26 -1.97
CA HIS A 47 6.10 -0.31 -2.75
C HIS A 47 5.67 -0.75 -4.15
N LYS A 48 4.51 -1.41 -4.29
CA LYS A 48 3.99 -1.89 -5.58
C LYS A 48 3.68 -0.72 -6.51
N LEU A 49 3.18 0.39 -5.98
CA LEU A 49 2.90 1.60 -6.77
C LEU A 49 4.20 2.22 -7.30
N ILE A 50 5.23 2.32 -6.46
CA ILE A 50 6.55 2.81 -6.87
C ILE A 50 7.17 1.89 -7.94
N GLU A 51 7.09 0.58 -7.74
CA GLU A 51 7.61 -0.42 -8.66
C GLU A 51 6.88 -0.40 -10.01
N TYR A 52 5.55 -0.25 -9.99
CA TYR A 52 4.74 -0.08 -11.19
C TYR A 52 5.20 1.13 -12.01
N MET A 53 5.39 2.27 -11.34
CA MET A 53 5.90 3.48 -12.00
C MET A 53 7.30 3.25 -12.56
N ARG A 54 8.20 2.61 -11.81
CA ARG A 54 9.55 2.28 -12.27
C ARG A 54 9.55 1.38 -13.51
N THR A 55 8.67 0.39 -13.56
CA THR A 55 8.58 -0.55 -14.69
C THR A 55 8.19 0.16 -15.98
N LYS A 56 7.35 1.19 -15.91
CA LYS A 56 6.96 1.99 -17.07
C LYS A 56 8.12 2.77 -17.70
N TYR A 57 9.18 3.05 -16.95
CA TYR A 57 10.39 3.73 -17.41
C TYR A 57 11.60 2.78 -17.53
N LYS A 58 11.36 1.46 -17.57
CA LYS A 58 12.41 0.46 -17.76
C LYS A 58 12.75 0.31 -19.25
N ILE A 59 14.04 0.40 -19.57
CA ILE A 59 14.57 0.07 -20.90
C ILE A 59 15.32 -1.26 -20.77
N GLU A 60 14.93 -2.24 -21.59
CA GLU A 60 15.62 -3.54 -21.67
C GLU A 60 16.51 -3.56 -22.91
N ILE A 61 17.77 -3.95 -22.70
CA ILE A 61 18.79 -4.00 -23.74
C ILE A 61 19.37 -5.41 -23.75
N PHE A 62 19.43 -6.01 -24.94
CA PHE A 62 19.96 -7.35 -25.13
C PHE A 62 21.34 -7.28 -25.76
N PHE A 63 22.31 -7.97 -25.17
CA PHE A 63 23.65 -8.08 -25.74
C PHE A 63 23.65 -9.08 -26.91
N LYS A 64 24.48 -8.81 -27.92
CA LYS A 64 24.77 -9.81 -28.95
C LYS A 64 25.52 -10.99 -28.31
N GLY A 65 25.30 -12.21 -28.80
CA GLY A 65 25.92 -13.43 -28.24
C GLY A 65 27.45 -13.49 -28.33
N THR A 66 28.08 -12.52 -29.01
CA THR A 66 29.53 -12.37 -29.08
C THR A 66 30.13 -11.54 -27.93
N VAL A 67 29.28 -10.94 -27.09
CA VAL A 67 29.71 -10.12 -25.95
C VAL A 67 30.02 -11.02 -24.77
N THR A 68 31.24 -10.91 -24.23
CA THR A 68 31.62 -11.67 -23.03
C THR A 68 30.98 -11.07 -21.77
N ASN A 69 30.91 -11.85 -20.69
CA ASN A 69 30.40 -11.35 -19.41
C ASN A 69 31.22 -10.17 -18.88
N GLU A 70 32.56 -10.16 -19.05
CA GLU A 70 33.37 -9.01 -18.63
C GLU A 70 33.01 -7.74 -19.42
N GLN A 71 32.80 -7.88 -20.73
CA GLN A 71 32.37 -6.76 -21.58
C GLN A 71 30.98 -6.25 -21.21
N ALA A 72 30.04 -7.16 -20.94
CA ALA A 72 28.69 -6.81 -20.49
C ALA A 72 28.72 -6.01 -19.18
N ILE A 73 29.56 -6.42 -18.21
CA ILE A 73 29.75 -5.67 -16.95
C ILE A 73 30.27 -4.26 -17.22
N GLN A 74 31.26 -4.09 -18.10
CA GLN A 74 31.79 -2.77 -18.45
C GLN A 74 30.73 -1.89 -19.13
N TYR A 75 29.91 -2.45 -20.02
CA TYR A 75 28.82 -1.70 -20.65
C TYR A 75 27.77 -1.25 -19.64
N VAL A 76 27.38 -2.12 -18.71
CA VAL A 76 26.43 -1.80 -17.63
C VAL A 76 26.96 -0.65 -16.77
N GLN A 77 28.24 -0.67 -16.40
CA GLN A 77 28.86 0.42 -15.65
C GLN A 77 28.82 1.75 -16.42
N LYS A 78 29.10 1.72 -17.73
CA LYS A 78 29.00 2.92 -18.58
C LYS A 78 27.57 3.45 -18.67
N ILE A 79 26.58 2.59 -18.84
CA ILE A 79 25.16 2.97 -18.90
C ILE A 79 24.71 3.61 -17.59
N ARG A 80 25.16 3.09 -16.44
CA ARG A 80 24.84 3.65 -15.12
C ARG A 80 25.35 5.07 -14.91
N MET A 81 26.39 5.48 -15.62
CA MET A 81 26.96 6.84 -15.52
C MET A 81 26.20 7.89 -16.35
N ILE A 82 25.24 7.47 -17.19
CA ILE A 82 24.46 8.40 -18.02
C ILE A 82 23.49 9.21 -17.14
N PRO A 83 23.48 10.55 -17.22
CA PRO A 83 22.50 11.36 -16.49
C PRO A 83 21.07 10.94 -16.79
N GLY A 84 20.28 10.69 -15.74
CA GLY A 84 18.90 10.19 -15.86
C GLY A 84 18.76 8.67 -15.75
N VAL A 85 19.86 7.90 -15.76
CA VAL A 85 19.85 6.47 -15.45
C VAL A 85 20.04 6.27 -13.96
N TYR A 86 18.96 5.89 -13.27
CA TYR A 86 18.98 5.69 -11.81
C TYR A 86 19.48 4.30 -11.39
N THR A 87 19.21 3.28 -12.19
CA THR A 87 19.60 1.89 -11.90
C THR A 87 19.89 1.12 -13.17
N THR A 88 20.81 0.18 -13.09
CA THR A 88 21.13 -0.77 -14.16
C THR A 88 21.28 -2.15 -13.56
N THR A 89 20.67 -3.16 -14.17
CA THR A 89 20.75 -4.55 -13.73
C THR A 89 21.22 -5.41 -14.88
N LEU A 90 22.32 -6.14 -14.69
CA LEU A 90 22.71 -7.20 -15.62
C LEU A 90 21.90 -8.45 -15.29
N ILE A 91 21.20 -8.99 -16.28
CA ILE A 91 20.51 -10.28 -16.18
C ILE A 91 21.40 -11.28 -16.93
N THR A 92 21.77 -12.38 -16.25
CA THR A 92 22.68 -13.43 -16.78
C THR A 92 21.92 -14.74 -16.91
#